data_AF-M6HG93-F1
#
_entry.id   AF-M6HG93-F1
#
_cell.length_a   1.000
_cell.length_b   1.000
_cell.length_c   1.000
_cell.angle_alpha   90.00
_cell.angle_beta   90.00
_cell.angle_gamma   90.00
#
_symmetry.space_group_name_H-M   'P 1'
#
loop_
_entity.id
_entity.type
_entity.pdbx_description
1 polymer ?
#
loop_
_entity_poly.entity_id
_entity_poly.type
_entity_poly.pdbx_seq_one_letter_code
_entity_poly.pdbx_strand_id
1 'polypeptide(L)'
;MIIIGSILFFLLTLFIYFRMGTVFLPKLMEGDLMLVIVREGDISIEESLKEQKEVEKLLMQMPEIQSVFSRIGTSSVANDPMGTFNADTFIILKKESLNDLLEEKNWENLLNRIHKKVQESFPKSELTLSQPLEARFNELLEGSRADISVRILGKDLNTLLDLQNSLKDILHNIPGAAEVELDPIMALRKSTVVDIIPDPFKLKYYNISLPLFNSAVESSMSGFELGGYYEEEVRFPIKIWLSEEFRNHESEISNIGIGTEDGGMIPIKLLASIEKKKNHDNIQE
;
A
#
# COMPACT_ATOMS: atom_id res chain seq x y z
N MET A 1 42.47 45.14 23.51
CA MET A 1 41.52 44.97 22.37
C MET A 1 41.39 43.52 21.94
N ILE A 2 42.47 42.77 21.73
CA ILE A 2 42.42 41.39 21.22
C ILE A 2 41.60 40.46 22.12
N ILE A 3 41.84 40.47 23.44
CA ILE A 3 41.13 39.61 24.40
C ILE A 3 39.62 39.87 24.41
N ILE A 4 39.22 41.15 24.40
CA ILE A 4 37.81 41.56 24.37
C ILE A 4 37.16 41.13 23.05
N GLY A 5 37.86 41.30 21.93
CA GLY A 5 37.40 40.85 20.61
C GLY A 5 37.22 39.33 20.55
N SER A 6 38.16 38.56 21.12
CA SER A 6 38.07 37.10 21.19
C SER A 6 36.90 36.62 22.06
N ILE A 7 36.65 37.27 23.21
CA ILE A 7 35.50 36.94 24.07
C ILE A 7 34.18 37.26 23.34
N LEU A 8 34.10 38.40 22.66
CA LEU A 8 32.90 38.78 21.92
C LEU A 8 32.61 37.80 20.77
N PHE A 9 33.65 37.41 20.03
CA PHE A 9 33.54 36.41 18.97
C PHE A 9 33.13 35.04 19.51
N PHE A 10 33.69 34.61 20.65
CA PHE A 10 33.31 33.36 21.31
C PHE A 10 31.82 33.37 21.71
N LEU A 11 31.34 34.45 22.35
CA LEU A 11 29.94 34.58 22.72
C LEU A 11 29.02 34.60 21.49
N LEU A 12 29.43 35.23 20.39
CA LEU A 12 28.69 35.23 19.13
C LEU A 12 28.62 33.82 18.52
N THR A 13 29.73 33.08 18.50
CA THR A 13 29.74 31.69 18.01
C THR A 13 28.86 30.78 18.87
N LEU A 14 28.87 30.97 20.18
CA LEU A 14 28.03 30.21 21.10
C LEU A 14 26.54 30.51 20.88
N PHE A 15 26.21 31.79 20.64
CA PHE A 15 24.85 32.21 20.32
C PHE A 15 24.35 31.61 18.99
N ILE A 16 25.20 31.58 17.96
CA ILE A 16 24.87 30.95 16.67
C ILE A 16 24.69 29.43 16.85
N TYR A 17 25.61 28.79 17.58
CA TYR A 17 25.55 27.34 17.84
C TYR A 17 24.23 26.92 18.49
N PHE A 18 23.76 27.66 19.50
CA PHE A 18 22.48 27.37 20.16
C PHE A 18 21.23 27.64 19.30
N ARG A 19 21.36 28.34 18.17
CA ARG A 19 20.26 28.57 17.22
C ARG A 19 20.34 27.71 15.97
N MET A 20 21.42 26.95 15.78
CA MET A 20 21.59 26.12 14.61
C MET A 20 20.73 24.86 14.74
N GLY A 21 19.95 24.56 13.70
CA GLY A 21 19.20 23.30 13.63
C GLY A 21 20.15 22.11 13.47
N THR A 22 19.68 20.94 13.87
CA THR A 22 20.41 19.67 13.71
C THR A 22 19.64 18.77 12.74
N VAL A 23 20.34 18.21 11.75
CA VAL A 23 19.81 17.18 10.84
C VAL A 23 20.73 15.97 10.90
N PHE A 24 20.17 14.77 10.73
CA PHE A 24 20.97 13.53 10.75
C PHE A 24 21.83 13.41 9.49
N LEU A 25 21.20 13.58 8.33
CA LEU A 25 21.84 13.64 7.02
C LEU A 25 21.22 14.78 6.20
N PRO A 26 22.02 15.50 5.40
CA PRO A 26 21.47 16.46 4.44
C PRO A 26 20.65 15.71 3.39
N LYS A 27 19.56 16.32 2.91
CA LYS A 27 18.77 15.75 1.81
C LYS A 27 19.66 15.61 0.58
N LEU A 28 19.81 14.37 0.11
CA LEU A 28 20.53 14.05 -1.11
C LEU A 28 19.60 14.36 -2.28
N MET A 29 19.98 15.23 -3.21
CA MET A 29 19.23 15.41 -4.44
C MET A 29 19.58 14.30 -5.42
N GLU A 30 18.69 13.33 -5.59
CA GLU A 30 18.86 12.18 -6.48
C GLU A 30 18.54 12.54 -7.94
N GLY A 31 17.71 13.56 -8.14
CA GLY A 31 17.27 14.02 -9.46
C GLY A 31 16.01 13.34 -9.98
N ASP A 32 15.49 12.35 -9.27
CA ASP A 32 14.21 11.68 -9.55
C ASP A 32 13.34 11.66 -8.28
N LEU A 33 12.03 11.52 -8.48
CA LEU A 33 11.04 11.55 -7.41
C LEU A 33 10.29 10.22 -7.32
N MET A 34 9.85 9.90 -6.12
CA MET A 34 8.96 8.78 -5.82
C MET A 34 7.70 9.32 -5.14
N LEU A 35 6.55 9.05 -5.76
CA LEU A 35 5.24 9.34 -5.20
C LEU A 35 4.58 8.01 -4.82
N VAL A 36 4.38 7.79 -3.52
CA VAL A 36 3.61 6.67 -3.02
C VAL A 36 2.15 7.10 -2.95
N ILE A 37 1.27 6.32 -3.58
CA ILE A 37 -0.17 6.58 -3.63
C ILE A 37 -0.91 5.44 -2.98
N VAL A 38 -1.77 5.78 -2.02
CA VAL A 38 -2.48 4.82 -1.19
C VAL A 38 -3.95 5.09 -1.26
N ARG A 39 -4.71 4.07 -1.65
CA ARG A 39 -6.15 4.15 -1.89
C ARG A 39 -6.94 3.49 -0.76
N GLU A 40 -8.26 3.51 -0.88
CA GLU A 40 -9.15 2.69 -0.02
C GLU A 40 -8.81 1.19 -0.21
N GLY A 41 -8.84 0.42 0.88
CA GLY A 41 -8.35 -0.97 0.89
C GLY A 41 -9.21 -1.96 0.10
N ASP A 42 -10.45 -1.59 -0.22
CA ASP A 42 -11.40 -2.42 -0.97
C ASP A 42 -11.38 -2.17 -2.48
N ILE A 43 -10.41 -1.39 -2.98
CA ILE A 43 -10.27 -1.13 -4.42
C ILE A 43 -9.82 -2.39 -5.19
N SER A 44 -10.47 -2.66 -6.32
CA SER A 44 -10.04 -3.72 -7.23
C SER A 44 -8.73 -3.36 -7.93
N ILE A 45 -7.98 -4.38 -8.36
CA ILE A 45 -6.74 -4.15 -9.11
C ILE A 45 -7.02 -3.42 -10.44
N GLU A 46 -8.14 -3.69 -11.09
CA GLU A 46 -8.54 -3.04 -12.34
C GLU A 46 -8.81 -1.55 -12.15
N GLU A 47 -9.52 -1.17 -11.09
CA GLU A 47 -9.80 0.25 -10.80
C GLU A 47 -8.53 0.95 -10.33
N SER A 48 -7.71 0.31 -9.49
CA SER A 48 -6.40 0.83 -9.08
C SER A 48 -5.49 1.11 -10.29
N LEU A 49 -5.42 0.17 -11.24
CA LEU A 49 -4.67 0.35 -12.49
C LEU A 49 -5.24 1.49 -13.37
N LYS A 50 -6.56 1.64 -13.41
CA LYS A 50 -7.22 2.70 -14.17
C LYS A 50 -6.89 4.07 -13.58
N GLU A 51 -7.08 4.26 -12.28
CA GLU A 51 -6.72 5.49 -11.58
C GLU A 51 -5.22 5.79 -11.74
N GLN A 52 -4.37 4.76 -11.60
CA GLN A 52 -2.92 4.95 -11.72
C GLN A 52 -2.52 5.46 -13.11
N LYS A 53 -3.11 4.92 -14.18
CA LYS A 53 -2.87 5.42 -15.54
C LYS A 53 -3.32 6.86 -15.73
N GLU A 54 -4.37 7.30 -15.03
CA GLU A 54 -4.81 8.69 -15.04
C GLU A 54 -3.83 9.60 -14.31
N VAL A 55 -3.31 9.16 -13.15
CA VAL A 55 -2.23 9.86 -12.43
C VAL A 55 -0.96 10.00 -13.29
N GLU A 56 -0.50 8.91 -13.91
CA GLU A 56 0.68 8.93 -14.79
C GLU A 56 0.50 9.93 -15.93
N LYS A 57 -0.67 9.95 -16.60
CA LYS A 57 -0.98 10.92 -17.66
C LYS A 57 -1.00 12.36 -17.15
N LEU A 58 -1.57 12.59 -15.97
CA LEU A 58 -1.66 13.90 -15.34
C LEU A 58 -0.25 14.45 -15.03
N LEU A 59 0.63 13.62 -14.49
CA LEU A 59 2.02 13.98 -14.20
C LEU A 59 2.83 14.22 -15.47
N MET A 60 2.66 13.37 -16.50
CA MET A 60 3.32 13.53 -17.80
C MET A 60 3.02 14.85 -18.53
N GLN A 61 1.98 15.58 -18.13
CA GLN A 61 1.68 16.92 -18.66
C GLN A 61 2.58 18.02 -18.07
N MET A 62 3.35 17.75 -17.01
CA MET A 62 4.23 18.73 -16.39
C MET A 62 5.52 18.88 -17.21
N PRO A 63 5.99 20.11 -17.49
CA PRO A 63 7.13 20.33 -18.38
C PRO A 63 8.45 19.79 -17.84
N GLU A 64 8.60 19.65 -16.52
CA GLU A 64 9.80 19.15 -15.84
C GLU A 64 9.94 17.63 -15.90
N ILE A 65 8.84 16.91 -16.14
CA ILE A 65 8.77 15.45 -16.07
C ILE A 65 9.13 14.85 -17.43
N GLN A 66 10.06 13.90 -17.45
CA GLN A 66 10.48 13.16 -18.64
C GLN A 66 9.64 11.90 -18.84
N SER A 67 9.48 11.11 -17.78
CA SER A 67 8.72 9.85 -17.82
C SER A 67 8.17 9.52 -16.44
N VAL A 68 7.04 8.82 -16.41
CA VAL A 68 6.42 8.32 -15.17
C VAL A 68 6.07 6.85 -15.38
N PHE A 69 6.33 6.03 -14.36
CA PHE A 69 5.85 4.65 -14.33
C PHE A 69 5.53 4.24 -12.90
N SER A 70 4.56 3.35 -12.75
CA SER A 70 4.17 2.86 -11.43
C SER A 70 4.23 1.35 -11.29
N ARG A 71 4.43 0.91 -10.06
CA ARG A 71 4.29 -0.48 -9.63
C ARG A 71 3.14 -0.56 -8.64
N ILE A 72 2.18 -1.45 -8.89
CA ILE A 72 1.03 -1.67 -8.02
C ILE A 72 1.11 -3.09 -7.45
N GLY A 73 0.90 -3.21 -6.14
CA GLY A 73 0.90 -4.49 -5.44
C GLY A 73 2.28 -5.18 -5.36
N THR A 74 2.24 -6.46 -4.96
CA THR A 74 3.42 -7.28 -4.69
C THR A 74 4.11 -7.77 -5.98
N SER A 75 5.44 -7.64 -6.03
CA SER A 75 6.27 -8.25 -7.08
C SER A 75 6.32 -9.78 -6.93
N SER A 76 6.55 -10.52 -8.02
CA SER A 76 6.71 -11.98 -8.00
C SER A 76 7.87 -12.47 -7.12
N VAL A 77 8.84 -11.60 -6.82
CA VAL A 77 9.96 -11.90 -5.91
C VAL A 77 9.61 -11.64 -4.42
N ALA A 78 8.37 -11.24 -4.12
CA ALA A 78 7.76 -11.15 -2.78
C ALA A 78 8.60 -10.43 -1.69
N ASN A 79 9.46 -9.48 -2.08
CA ASN A 79 10.28 -8.72 -1.12
C ASN A 79 9.52 -7.58 -0.42
N ASP A 80 8.29 -7.26 -0.86
CA ASP A 80 7.52 -6.09 -0.40
C ASP A 80 6.02 -6.45 -0.37
N PRO A 81 5.38 -6.54 0.82
CA PRO A 81 4.00 -7.00 0.97
C PRO A 81 2.98 -5.88 0.66
N MET A 82 3.01 -5.37 -0.57
CA MET A 82 2.12 -4.27 -0.99
C MET A 82 0.76 -4.78 -1.46
N GLY A 83 -0.31 -4.21 -0.92
CA GLY A 83 -1.68 -4.46 -1.39
C GLY A 83 -1.98 -3.82 -2.75
N THR A 84 -3.09 -4.21 -3.38
CA THR A 84 -3.56 -3.66 -4.67
C THR A 84 -3.94 -2.17 -4.60
N PHE A 85 -4.19 -1.67 -3.40
CA PHE A 85 -4.49 -0.27 -3.11
C PHE A 85 -3.24 0.63 -3.05
N ASN A 86 -2.03 0.06 -3.05
CA ASN A 86 -0.79 0.80 -2.94
C ASN A 86 -0.03 0.80 -4.27
N ALA A 87 0.45 1.99 -4.67
CA ALA A 87 1.23 2.20 -5.87
C ALA A 87 2.50 3.03 -5.63
N ASP A 88 3.63 2.45 -5.99
CA ASP A 88 4.93 3.12 -6.06
C ASP A 88 5.06 3.80 -7.43
N THR A 89 4.99 5.12 -7.48
CA THR A 89 5.09 5.89 -8.72
C THR A 89 6.45 6.58 -8.83
N PHE A 90 7.23 6.20 -9.83
CA PHE A 90 8.52 6.79 -10.13
C PHE A 90 8.34 7.91 -11.16
N ILE A 91 8.85 9.09 -10.83
CA ILE A 91 8.76 10.31 -11.63
C ILE A 91 10.20 10.69 -12.01
N ILE A 92 10.54 10.47 -13.28
CA ILE A 92 11.87 10.78 -13.82
C ILE A 92 11.86 12.21 -14.34
N LEU A 93 12.76 13.05 -13.85
CA LEU A 93 12.84 14.45 -14.25
C LEU A 93 13.75 14.63 -15.47
N LYS A 94 13.48 15.67 -16.25
CA LYS A 94 14.35 16.06 -17.36
C LYS A 94 15.67 16.61 -16.83
N LYS A 95 16.78 16.12 -17.38
CA LYS A 95 18.13 16.56 -17.00
C LYS A 95 18.33 18.07 -17.18
N GLU A 96 17.74 18.65 -18.22
CA GLU A 96 17.80 20.10 -18.45
C GLU A 96 17.08 20.91 -17.37
N SER A 97 16.04 20.37 -16.75
CA SER A 97 15.28 21.04 -15.69
C SER A 97 15.99 20.98 -14.33
N LEU A 98 16.92 20.02 -14.13
CA LEU A 98 17.59 19.84 -12.85
C LEU A 98 18.35 21.09 -12.42
N ASN A 99 19.05 21.77 -13.33
CA ASN A 99 19.83 22.96 -13.00
C ASN A 99 18.97 24.08 -12.39
N ASP A 100 17.76 24.28 -12.92
CA ASP A 100 16.82 25.29 -12.41
C ASP A 100 16.17 24.85 -11.09
N LEU A 101 16.06 23.53 -10.88
CA LEU A 101 15.48 22.90 -9.70
C LEU A 101 16.47 22.72 -8.53
N LEU A 102 17.78 22.96 -8.74
CA LEU A 102 18.79 22.91 -7.67
C LEU A 102 18.57 23.96 -6.57
N GLU A 103 17.81 25.02 -6.86
CA GLU A 103 17.39 25.96 -5.83
C GLU A 103 16.27 25.35 -4.97
N GLU A 104 16.47 25.31 -3.65
CA GLU A 104 15.54 24.74 -2.66
C GLU A 104 14.10 25.18 -2.87
N LYS A 105 13.87 26.48 -3.13
CA LYS A 105 12.52 27.02 -3.38
C LYS A 105 11.86 26.45 -4.64
N ASN A 106 12.63 26.21 -5.70
CA ASN A 106 12.10 25.68 -6.95
C ASN A 106 11.79 24.19 -6.81
N TRP A 107 12.63 23.47 -6.06
CA TRP A 107 12.38 22.08 -5.68
C TRP A 107 11.08 21.96 -4.87
N GLU A 108 10.96 22.69 -3.76
CA GLU A 108 9.76 22.68 -2.91
C GLU A 108 8.50 23.07 -3.70
N ASN A 109 8.61 24.03 -4.61
CA ASN A 109 7.50 24.42 -5.48
C ASN A 109 7.09 23.27 -6.42
N LEU A 110 8.04 22.57 -7.02
CA LEU A 110 7.77 21.38 -7.85
C LEU A 110 7.04 20.31 -7.03
N LEU A 111 7.53 19.99 -5.82
CA LEU A 111 6.89 18.99 -4.94
C LEU A 111 5.44 19.38 -4.63
N ASN A 112 5.22 20.63 -4.23
CA ASN A 112 3.89 21.15 -3.94
C ASN A 112 2.97 21.12 -5.17
N ARG A 113 3.50 21.41 -6.36
CA ARG A 113 2.74 21.33 -7.62
C ARG A 113 2.35 19.89 -7.94
N ILE A 114 3.27 18.93 -7.79
CA ILE A 114 2.99 17.50 -7.99
C ILE A 114 1.89 17.04 -7.03
N HIS A 115 2.10 17.26 -5.73
CA HIS A 115 1.17 16.87 -4.68
C HIS A 115 -0.22 17.46 -4.94
N LYS A 116 -0.31 18.78 -5.14
CA LYS A 116 -1.57 19.47 -5.41
C LYS A 116 -2.28 18.93 -6.66
N LYS A 117 -1.55 18.72 -7.76
CA LYS A 117 -2.14 18.26 -9.01
C LYS A 117 -2.80 16.89 -8.85
N VAL A 118 -2.14 15.96 -8.15
CA VAL A 118 -2.68 14.62 -7.89
C VAL A 118 -3.82 14.69 -6.87
N GLN A 119 -3.66 15.41 -5.76
CA GLN A 119 -4.69 15.53 -4.71
C GLN A 119 -6.00 16.13 -5.22
N GLU A 120 -5.95 17.10 -6.14
CA GLU A 120 -7.15 17.71 -6.74
C GLU A 120 -7.97 16.71 -7.57
N SER A 121 -7.32 15.73 -8.20
CA SER A 121 -8.00 14.71 -9.00
C SER A 121 -8.40 13.48 -8.18
N PHE A 122 -7.61 13.16 -7.15
CA PHE A 122 -7.78 11.97 -6.30
C PHE A 122 -7.79 12.35 -4.81
N PRO A 123 -8.84 13.06 -4.33
CA PRO A 123 -8.86 13.65 -3.00
C PRO A 123 -8.93 12.63 -1.86
N LYS A 124 -9.30 11.38 -2.17
CA LYS A 124 -9.38 10.26 -1.23
C LYS A 124 -8.06 9.51 -1.08
N SER A 125 -7.11 9.73 -1.98
CA SER A 125 -5.81 9.08 -1.91
C SER A 125 -4.92 9.80 -0.90
N GLU A 126 -4.18 9.01 -0.14
CA GLU A 126 -3.07 9.51 0.66
C GLU A 126 -1.82 9.49 -0.21
N LEU A 127 -1.10 10.61 -0.19
CA LEU A 127 0.07 10.85 -1.01
C LEU A 127 1.28 11.05 -0.11
N THR A 128 2.37 10.37 -0.42
CA THR A 128 3.67 10.59 0.24
C THR A 128 4.72 10.78 -0.82
N LEU A 129 5.42 11.91 -0.75
CA LEU A 129 6.42 12.26 -1.75
C LEU A 129 7.83 12.22 -1.17
N SER A 130 8.72 11.49 -1.84
CA SER A 130 10.11 11.28 -1.44
C SER A 130 10.99 11.08 -2.68
N GLN A 131 12.24 10.66 -2.48
CA GLN A 131 13.15 10.25 -3.54
C GLN A 131 13.39 8.74 -3.49
N PRO A 132 13.67 8.07 -4.63
CA PRO A 132 13.72 6.61 -4.68
C PRO A 132 14.69 5.93 -3.70
N LEU A 133 15.93 6.43 -3.57
CA LEU A 133 16.93 5.86 -2.67
C LEU A 133 16.62 6.22 -1.22
N GLU A 134 16.22 7.47 -0.95
CA GLU A 134 15.75 7.94 0.36
C GLU A 134 14.61 7.05 0.89
N ALA A 135 13.56 6.84 0.09
CA ALA A 135 12.41 6.00 0.46
C ALA A 135 12.82 4.56 0.77
N ARG A 136 13.72 3.96 -0.03
CA ARG A 136 14.20 2.59 0.19
C ARG A 136 15.13 2.48 1.39
N PHE A 137 15.92 3.50 1.68
CA PHE A 137 16.79 3.52 2.84
C PHE A 137 15.97 3.63 4.14
N ASN A 138 14.97 4.52 4.17
CA ASN A 138 14.05 4.67 5.30
C ASN A 138 13.28 3.37 5.56
N GLU A 139 12.79 2.73 4.50
CA GLU A 139 12.11 1.44 4.58
C GLU A 139 12.99 0.34 5.17
N LEU A 140 14.28 0.28 4.78
CA LEU A 140 15.22 -0.72 5.30
C LEU A 140 15.64 -0.48 6.76
N LEU A 141 15.73 0.78 7.20
CA LEU A 141 16.18 1.11 8.55
C LEU A 141 15.06 1.08 9.59
N GLU A 142 13.94 1.72 9.29
CA GLU A 142 12.86 1.98 10.26
C GLU A 142 11.60 1.15 9.97
N GLY A 143 11.54 0.50 8.80
CA GLY A 143 10.35 -0.18 8.33
C GLY A 143 9.23 0.78 7.91
N SER A 144 9.55 2.07 7.73
CA SER A 144 8.63 3.11 7.26
C SER A 144 9.31 3.97 6.20
N ARG A 145 8.54 4.58 5.31
CA ARG A 145 9.07 5.38 4.20
C ARG A 145 9.16 6.88 4.51
N ALA A 146 8.67 7.30 5.67
CA ALA A 146 8.67 8.69 6.13
C ALA A 146 9.98 9.10 6.82
N ASP A 147 10.27 10.40 6.85
CA ASP A 147 11.45 10.98 7.53
C ASP A 147 11.42 10.79 9.06
N ILE A 148 10.21 10.72 9.65
CA ILE A 148 9.99 10.48 11.08
C ILE A 148 8.80 9.53 11.21
N SER A 149 8.97 8.45 11.97
CA SER A 149 7.91 7.49 12.28
C SER A 149 7.56 7.50 13.78
N VAL A 150 6.26 7.38 14.10
CA VAL A 150 5.79 7.20 15.48
C VAL A 150 5.05 5.88 15.60
N ARG A 151 5.58 4.97 16.43
CA ARG A 151 5.03 3.62 16.59
C ARG A 151 4.28 3.49 17.91
N ILE A 152 3.01 3.08 17.84
CA ILE A 152 2.19 2.74 19.00
C ILE A 152 2.13 1.22 19.12
N LEU A 153 2.58 0.68 20.25
CA LEU A 153 2.63 -0.76 20.51
C LEU A 153 1.55 -1.16 21.52
N GLY A 154 0.80 -2.21 21.23
CA GLY A 154 -0.28 -2.70 22.08
C GLY A 154 -0.90 -3.98 21.55
N LYS A 155 -1.85 -4.52 22.32
CA LYS A 155 -2.52 -5.79 21.99
C LYS A 155 -3.89 -5.60 21.34
N ASP A 156 -4.54 -4.47 21.60
CA ASP A 156 -5.90 -4.21 21.09
C ASP A 156 -5.87 -3.27 19.89
N LEU A 157 -6.25 -3.82 18.74
CA LEU A 157 -6.12 -3.14 17.45
C LEU A 157 -7.01 -1.90 17.34
N ASN A 158 -8.23 -1.97 17.88
CA ASN A 158 -9.18 -0.85 17.83
C ASN A 158 -8.66 0.33 18.65
N THR A 159 -8.16 0.07 19.86
CA THR A 159 -7.53 1.07 20.72
C THR A 159 -6.31 1.70 20.04
N LEU A 160 -5.47 0.90 19.37
CA LEU A 160 -4.32 1.42 18.63
C LEU A 160 -4.73 2.35 17.49
N LEU A 161 -5.78 2.00 16.75
CA LEU A 161 -6.30 2.82 15.65
C LEU A 161 -6.92 4.14 16.14
N ASP A 162 -7.66 4.12 17.24
CA ASP A 162 -8.21 5.33 17.86
C ASP A 162 -7.10 6.27 18.35
N LEU A 163 -6.05 5.72 18.94
CA LEU A 163 -4.87 6.46 19.38
C LEU A 163 -4.09 7.04 18.18
N GLN A 164 -3.94 6.29 17.10
CA GLN A 164 -3.29 6.75 15.87
C GLN A 164 -4.04 7.94 15.26
N ASN A 165 -5.36 7.87 15.13
CA ASN A 165 -6.17 8.97 14.61
C ASN A 165 -6.06 10.22 15.49
N SER A 166 -6.14 10.05 16.80
CA SER A 166 -5.98 11.16 17.76
C SER A 166 -4.58 11.78 17.68
N LEU A 167 -3.55 10.96 17.49
CA LEU A 167 -2.16 11.40 17.35
C LEU A 167 -1.93 12.14 16.03
N LYS A 168 -2.53 11.68 14.92
CA LYS A 168 -2.45 12.33 13.60
C LYS A 168 -2.89 13.80 13.70
N ASP A 169 -4.02 14.07 14.35
CA ASP A 169 -4.52 15.43 14.55
C ASP A 169 -3.59 16.30 15.39
N ILE A 170 -2.94 15.71 16.41
CA ILE A 170 -1.97 16.43 17.25
C ILE A 170 -0.71 16.76 16.44
N LEU A 171 -0.18 15.79 15.70
CA LEU A 171 1.05 15.92 14.91
C LEU A 171 0.89 16.95 13.78
N HIS A 172 -0.28 17.01 13.13
CA HIS A 172 -0.56 18.02 12.10
C HIS A 172 -0.43 19.46 12.60
N ASN A 173 -0.63 19.70 13.90
CA ASN A 173 -0.53 21.04 14.50
C ASN A 173 0.90 21.43 14.89
N ILE A 174 1.88 20.52 14.75
CA ILE A 174 3.27 20.80 15.11
C ILE A 174 3.96 21.59 13.98
N PRO A 175 4.52 22.78 14.26
CA PRO A 175 5.27 23.53 13.26
C PRO A 175 6.42 22.70 12.67
N GLY A 176 6.46 22.57 11.35
CA GLY A 176 7.46 21.78 10.63
C GLY A 176 7.00 20.37 10.22
N ALA A 177 5.83 19.91 10.70
CA ALA A 177 5.21 18.71 10.16
C ALA A 177 4.46 19.05 8.86
N ALA A 178 4.94 18.51 7.72
CA ALA A 178 4.32 18.74 6.42
C ALA A 178 3.27 17.65 6.12
N GLU A 179 3.71 16.41 5.91
CA GLU A 179 2.89 15.25 5.57
C GLU A 179 2.78 14.33 6.79
N VAL A 180 1.69 14.43 7.55
CA VAL A 180 1.38 13.51 8.64
C VAL A 180 0.34 12.52 8.14
N GLU A 181 0.77 11.31 7.83
CA GLU A 181 -0.11 10.25 7.35
C GLU A 181 0.07 8.97 8.16
N LEU A 182 -0.94 8.10 8.09
CA LEU A 182 -0.82 6.76 8.64
C LEU A 182 0.04 5.94 7.70
N ASP A 183 0.99 5.18 8.24
CA ASP A 183 1.85 4.34 7.41
C ASP A 183 0.96 3.39 6.56
N PRO A 184 1.00 3.46 5.23
CA PRO A 184 0.11 2.71 4.34
C PRO A 184 0.22 1.19 4.44
N ILE A 185 1.42 0.72 4.80
CA ILE A 185 1.74 -0.70 4.92
C ILE A 185 1.21 -1.22 6.26
N MET A 186 1.22 -0.37 7.29
CA MET A 186 0.68 -0.67 8.64
C MET A 186 -0.75 -0.20 8.85
N ALA A 187 -1.31 0.61 7.94
CA ALA A 187 -2.67 1.05 7.98
C ALA A 187 -3.49 -0.21 7.76
N LEU A 188 -4.12 -0.66 8.84
CA LEU A 188 -5.00 -1.82 8.87
C LEU A 188 -6.24 -1.49 8.04
N ARG A 189 -6.07 -1.40 6.74
CA ARG A 189 -7.16 -1.11 5.83
C ARG A 189 -8.05 -2.33 5.84
N LYS A 190 -9.34 -2.05 5.96
CA LYS A 190 -10.37 -3.07 6.02
C LYS A 190 -10.80 -3.37 4.60
N SER A 191 -10.49 -4.55 4.09
CA SER A 191 -11.13 -5.07 2.89
C SER A 191 -12.40 -5.82 3.25
N THR A 192 -13.32 -5.86 2.30
CA THR A 192 -14.53 -6.68 2.42
C THR A 192 -14.21 -8.09 1.98
N VAL A 193 -14.25 -9.03 2.93
CA VAL A 193 -14.07 -10.45 2.67
C VAL A 193 -15.41 -11.16 2.73
N VAL A 194 -15.58 -12.16 1.86
CA VAL A 194 -16.70 -13.09 1.91
C VAL A 194 -16.25 -14.32 2.70
N ASP A 195 -16.81 -14.48 3.89
CA ASP A 195 -16.50 -15.56 4.82
C ASP A 195 -17.50 -16.70 4.62
N ILE A 196 -16.99 -17.91 4.33
CA ILE A 196 -17.80 -19.12 4.14
C ILE A 196 -17.58 -20.00 5.36
N ILE A 197 -18.55 -20.04 6.27
CA ILE A 197 -18.44 -20.71 7.57
C ILE A 197 -19.18 -22.05 7.51
N PRO A 198 -18.46 -23.18 7.42
CA PRO A 198 -19.08 -24.49 7.37
C PRO A 198 -19.79 -24.84 8.68
N ASP A 199 -20.99 -25.44 8.56
CA ASP A 199 -21.74 -25.99 9.69
C ASP A 199 -21.34 -27.47 9.90
N PRO A 200 -20.63 -27.80 11.00
CA PRO A 200 -20.16 -29.15 11.24
C PRO A 200 -21.28 -30.21 11.32
N PHE A 201 -22.47 -29.81 11.77
CA PHE A 201 -23.60 -30.74 11.88
C PHE A 201 -24.18 -31.06 10.51
N LYS A 202 -24.28 -30.07 9.62
CA LYS A 202 -24.76 -30.29 8.25
C LYS A 202 -23.75 -31.07 7.41
N LEU A 203 -22.46 -30.72 7.52
CA LEU A 203 -21.39 -31.50 6.90
C LEU A 203 -21.46 -32.98 7.32
N LYS A 204 -21.61 -33.25 8.61
CA LYS A 204 -21.76 -34.62 9.12
C LYS A 204 -23.04 -35.30 8.62
N TYR A 205 -24.17 -34.59 8.58
CA TYR A 205 -25.45 -35.13 8.11
C TYR A 205 -25.38 -35.61 6.65
N TYR A 206 -24.67 -34.85 5.81
CA TYR A 206 -24.48 -35.18 4.40
C TYR A 206 -23.21 -35.99 4.12
N ASN A 207 -22.51 -36.47 5.15
CA ASN A 207 -21.26 -37.21 5.04
C ASN A 207 -20.16 -36.49 4.22
N ILE A 208 -20.10 -35.16 4.34
CA ILE A 208 -19.06 -34.34 3.68
C ILE A 208 -17.98 -34.03 4.71
N SER A 209 -16.72 -34.37 4.38
CA SER A 209 -15.58 -34.02 5.21
C SER A 209 -15.20 -32.54 5.06
N LEU A 210 -14.69 -31.92 6.13
CA LEU A 210 -14.22 -30.53 6.08
C LEU A 210 -13.10 -30.31 5.04
N PRO A 211 -12.10 -31.20 4.88
CA PRO A 211 -11.13 -31.07 3.80
C PRO A 211 -11.76 -31.06 2.41
N LEU A 212 -12.72 -31.96 2.15
CA LEU A 212 -13.44 -32.00 0.88
C LEU A 212 -14.21 -30.71 0.62
N PHE A 213 -14.90 -30.19 1.64
CA PHE A 213 -15.60 -28.91 1.58
C PHE A 213 -14.65 -27.77 1.21
N ASN A 214 -13.53 -27.62 1.93
CA ASN A 214 -12.55 -26.55 1.69
C ASN A 214 -11.92 -26.66 0.31
N SER A 215 -11.52 -27.85 -0.13
CA SER A 215 -10.96 -28.05 -1.47
C SER A 215 -11.97 -27.76 -2.57
N ALA A 216 -13.25 -28.08 -2.37
CA ALA A 216 -14.30 -27.74 -3.33
C ALA A 216 -14.51 -26.23 -3.44
N VAL A 217 -14.56 -25.52 -2.30
CA VAL A 217 -14.64 -24.05 -2.26
C VAL A 217 -13.42 -23.40 -2.91
N GLU A 218 -12.21 -23.85 -2.56
CA GLU A 218 -10.95 -23.34 -3.11
C GLU A 218 -10.87 -23.54 -4.63
N SER A 219 -11.15 -24.75 -5.11
CA SER A 219 -11.15 -25.08 -6.54
C SER A 219 -12.21 -24.29 -7.31
N SER A 220 -13.34 -24.00 -6.66
CA SER A 220 -14.42 -23.21 -7.25
C SER A 220 -14.07 -21.74 -7.37
N MET A 221 -13.30 -21.17 -6.43
CA MET A 221 -12.99 -19.74 -6.37
C MET A 221 -11.65 -19.38 -7.00
N SER A 222 -10.57 -20.00 -6.52
CA SER A 222 -9.16 -19.74 -6.89
C SER A 222 -8.66 -20.65 -8.02
N GLY A 223 -9.44 -21.68 -8.34
CA GLY A 223 -9.08 -22.69 -9.33
C GLY A 223 -8.17 -23.78 -8.78
N PHE A 224 -8.18 -24.90 -9.47
CA PHE A 224 -7.36 -26.07 -9.17
C PHE A 224 -6.30 -26.25 -10.26
N GLU A 225 -5.03 -26.37 -9.88
CA GLU A 225 -3.94 -26.72 -10.81
C GLU A 225 -3.99 -28.21 -11.14
N LEU A 226 -4.33 -28.53 -12.39
CA LEU A 226 -4.34 -29.91 -12.89
C LEU A 226 -2.92 -30.46 -13.13
N GLY A 227 -2.00 -29.58 -13.52
CA GLY A 227 -0.65 -29.95 -13.92
C GLY A 227 0.08 -28.82 -14.64
N GLY A 228 1.21 -29.13 -15.27
CA GLY A 228 1.96 -28.17 -16.07
C GLY A 228 2.07 -28.60 -17.53
N TYR A 229 1.83 -27.66 -18.44
CA TYR A 229 2.24 -27.76 -19.83
C TYR A 229 3.67 -27.24 -19.95
N TYR A 230 4.55 -27.96 -20.64
CA TYR A 230 5.92 -27.54 -20.88
C TYR A 230 6.06 -27.13 -22.34
N GLU A 231 6.55 -25.93 -22.57
CA GLU A 231 6.95 -25.45 -23.89
C GLU A 231 8.42 -25.02 -23.78
N GLU A 232 9.27 -25.75 -24.50
CA GLU A 232 10.74 -25.66 -24.37
C GLU A 232 11.20 -25.84 -22.91
N GLU A 233 11.78 -24.80 -22.31
CA GLU A 233 12.27 -24.79 -20.92
C GLU A 233 11.30 -24.09 -19.95
N VAL A 234 10.12 -23.68 -20.41
CA VAL A 234 9.13 -22.95 -19.61
C VAL A 234 7.95 -23.84 -19.23
N ARG A 235 7.62 -23.86 -17.93
CA ARG A 235 6.45 -24.58 -17.39
C ARG A 235 5.28 -23.61 -17.20
N PHE A 236 4.17 -23.89 -17.88
CA PHE A 236 2.90 -23.17 -17.75
C PHE A 236 1.91 -23.99 -16.90
N PRO A 237 1.38 -23.47 -15.78
CA PRO A 237 0.38 -24.18 -15.00
C PRO A 237 -0.95 -24.24 -15.75
N ILE A 238 -1.56 -25.43 -15.81
CA ILE A 238 -2.91 -25.63 -16.32
C ILE A 238 -3.86 -25.59 -15.12
N LYS A 239 -4.77 -24.61 -15.10
CA LYS A 239 -5.77 -24.44 -14.04
C LYS A 239 -7.18 -24.59 -14.58
N ILE A 240 -8.06 -25.18 -13.77
CA ILE A 240 -9.51 -25.19 -13.99
C ILE A 240 -10.17 -24.41 -12.85
N TRP A 241 -11.11 -23.54 -13.20
CA TRP A 241 -11.94 -22.81 -12.23
C TRP A 241 -13.34 -22.60 -12.79
N LEU A 242 -14.29 -22.21 -11.94
CA LEU A 242 -15.65 -21.86 -12.37
C LEU A 242 -15.68 -20.54 -13.15
N SER A 243 -16.57 -20.44 -14.14
CA SER A 243 -16.76 -19.19 -14.88
C SER A 243 -17.11 -18.03 -13.94
N GLU A 244 -16.73 -16.82 -14.33
CA GLU A 244 -16.93 -15.60 -13.53
C GLU A 244 -18.38 -15.37 -13.11
N GLU A 245 -19.34 -15.80 -13.93
CA GLU A 245 -20.78 -15.72 -13.64
C GLU A 245 -21.13 -16.33 -12.28
N PHE A 246 -20.52 -17.46 -11.93
CA PHE A 246 -20.76 -18.17 -10.67
C PHE A 246 -19.92 -17.65 -9.49
N ARG A 247 -18.86 -16.88 -9.75
CA ARG A 247 -17.90 -16.42 -8.72
C ARG A 247 -18.10 -14.96 -8.32
N ASN A 248 -18.55 -14.11 -9.23
CA ASN A 248 -18.65 -12.66 -9.00
C ASN A 248 -19.96 -12.25 -8.29
N HIS A 249 -20.93 -13.15 -8.21
CA HIS A 249 -22.22 -12.90 -7.56
C HIS A 249 -22.37 -13.74 -6.31
N GLU A 250 -22.57 -13.09 -5.18
CA GLU A 250 -22.77 -13.74 -3.87
C GLU A 250 -23.93 -14.75 -3.88
N SER A 251 -25.02 -14.45 -4.61
CA SER A 251 -26.14 -15.36 -4.79
C SER A 251 -25.72 -16.68 -5.44
N GLU A 252 -24.78 -16.62 -6.38
CA GLU A 252 -24.28 -17.78 -7.12
C GLU A 252 -23.27 -18.58 -6.31
N ILE A 253 -22.42 -17.92 -5.51
CA ILE A 253 -21.50 -18.61 -4.59
C ILE A 253 -22.28 -19.55 -3.67
N SER A 254 -23.45 -19.11 -3.18
CA SER A 254 -24.31 -19.93 -2.32
C SER A 254 -24.88 -21.18 -3.00
N ASN A 255 -24.96 -21.17 -4.34
CA ASN A 255 -25.50 -22.26 -5.15
C ASN A 255 -24.42 -23.21 -5.69
N ILE A 256 -23.13 -22.90 -5.49
CA ILE A 256 -22.03 -23.79 -5.90
C ILE A 256 -22.23 -25.17 -5.27
N GLY A 257 -22.27 -26.20 -6.10
CA GLY A 257 -22.52 -27.58 -5.70
C GLY A 257 -21.23 -28.27 -5.25
N ILE A 258 -21.26 -28.88 -4.07
CA ILE A 258 -20.22 -29.77 -3.58
C ILE A 258 -20.63 -31.20 -3.90
N GLY A 259 -19.77 -31.90 -4.64
CA GLY A 259 -19.98 -33.30 -4.99
C GLY A 259 -19.92 -34.20 -3.77
N THR A 260 -20.85 -35.15 -3.68
CA THR A 260 -20.89 -36.19 -2.64
C THR A 260 -20.40 -37.53 -3.19
N GLU A 261 -19.98 -38.44 -2.31
CA GLU A 261 -19.42 -39.75 -2.71
C GLU A 261 -20.42 -40.63 -3.48
N ASP A 262 -21.72 -40.40 -3.27
CA ASP A 262 -22.82 -41.08 -3.96
C ASP A 262 -23.16 -40.46 -5.33
N GLY A 263 -22.38 -39.48 -5.80
CA GLY A 263 -22.55 -38.82 -7.09
C GLY A 263 -23.58 -37.69 -7.10
N GLY A 264 -24.12 -37.33 -5.93
CA GLY A 264 -24.96 -36.16 -5.74
C GLY A 264 -24.18 -34.84 -5.72
N MET A 265 -24.92 -33.73 -5.69
CA MET A 265 -24.38 -32.39 -5.46
C MET A 265 -25.21 -31.67 -4.41
N ILE A 266 -24.53 -31.05 -3.45
CA ILE A 266 -25.17 -30.30 -2.38
C ILE A 266 -24.68 -28.85 -2.41
N PRO A 267 -25.57 -27.85 -2.52
CA PRO A 267 -25.15 -26.46 -2.62
C PRO A 267 -24.58 -25.94 -1.30
N ILE A 268 -23.59 -25.04 -1.36
CA ILE A 268 -22.91 -24.44 -0.20
C ILE A 268 -23.91 -23.87 0.82
N LYS A 269 -25.02 -23.25 0.40
CA LYS A 269 -26.05 -22.70 1.31
C LYS A 269 -26.67 -23.73 2.27
N LEU A 270 -26.63 -25.02 1.92
CA LEU A 270 -27.10 -26.10 2.79
C LEU A 270 -26.01 -26.62 3.73
N LEU A 271 -24.76 -26.20 3.55
CA LEU A 271 -23.59 -26.73 4.27
C LEU A 271 -22.88 -25.65 5.10
N ALA A 272 -23.01 -24.38 4.72
CA ALA A 272 -22.32 -23.25 5.32
C ALA A 272 -23.19 -22.00 5.35
N SER A 273 -22.86 -21.05 6.24
CA SER A 273 -23.32 -19.67 6.15
C SER A 273 -22.30 -18.84 5.36
N ILE A 274 -22.79 -17.85 4.62
CA ILE A 274 -21.97 -16.89 3.89
C ILE A 274 -22.19 -15.52 4.53
N GLU A 275 -21.11 -14.89 4.97
CA GLU A 275 -21.15 -13.60 5.65
C GLU A 275 -20.15 -12.64 5.02
N LYS A 276 -20.55 -11.39 4.82
CA LYS A 276 -19.61 -10.31 4.47
C LYS A 276 -19.06 -9.69 5.73
N LYS A 277 -17.75 -9.73 5.91
CA LYS A 277 -17.05 -9.09 7.01
C LYS A 277 -16.00 -8.13 6.48
N LYS A 278 -15.79 -7.05 7.22
CA LYS A 278 -14.64 -6.17 7.01
C LYS A 278 -13.49 -6.69 7.85
N ASN A 279 -12.41 -7.13 7.21
CA ASN A 279 -11.22 -7.65 7.89
C ASN A 279 -9.99 -6.86 7.48
N HIS A 280 -8.94 -6.86 8.31
CA HIS A 280 -7.71 -6.13 8.06
C HIS A 280 -6.79 -6.92 7.12
N ASP A 281 -6.24 -6.27 6.10
CA ASP A 281 -5.47 -6.96 5.04
C ASP A 281 -4.03 -7.32 5.44
N ASN A 282 -3.39 -6.51 6.30
CA ASN A 282 -2.00 -6.68 6.70
C ASN A 282 -1.84 -6.54 8.21
N ILE A 283 -1.62 -7.65 8.91
CA ILE A 283 -1.20 -7.67 10.31
C ILE A 283 0.27 -8.11 10.34
N GLN A 284 1.18 -7.21 10.74
CA GLN A 284 2.56 -7.60 11.03
C GLN A 284 2.64 -8.15 12.46
N GLU A 285 3.30 -9.29 12.61
CA GLU A 285 3.70 -9.85 13.91
C GLU A 285 4.92 -9.14 14.51
#